data_AF-A0A502JEM5-F1
#
_entry.id   AF-A0A502JEM5-F1
#
_cell.length_a   1.000
_cell.length_b   1.000
_cell.length_c   1.000
_cell.angle_alpha   90.00
_cell.angle_beta   90.00
_cell.angle_gamma   90.00
#
_symmetry.space_group_name_H-M   'P 1'
#
loop_
_entity.id
_entity.type
_entity.pdbx_description
1 polymer ?
#
loop_
_entity_poly.entity_id
_entity_poly.type
_entity_poly.pdbx_seq_one_letter_code
_entity_poly.pdbx_strand_id
1 'polypeptide(L)' 'MCIRDSSKGDSICEIEGDKALIEIPSEFSGVLHQIITPVGLEVMSYDVIGKMVVD' A
#
# COMPACT_ATOMS: atom_id res chain seq x y z
N MET A 1 -4.18 5.85 4.96
CA MET A 1 -2.99 6.73 5.19
C MET A 1 -1.78 5.96 4.65
N CYS A 2 -0.87 6.53 3.87
CA CYS A 2 0.25 5.77 3.29
C CYS A 2 1.56 6.15 3.98
N ILE A 3 2.32 5.17 4.49
CA ILE A 3 3.66 5.36 5.04
C ILE A 3 4.70 5.40 3.90
N ARG A 4 5.72 6.26 4.02
CA ARG A 4 6.75 6.48 2.97
C ARG A 4 7.88 5.45 3.03
N ASP A 5 8.19 4.99 4.23
CA ASP A 5 9.14 3.94 4.55
C ASP A 5 8.36 2.71 5.04
N SER A 6 8.74 1.52 4.57
CA SER A 6 8.12 0.27 5.04
C SER A 6 9.18 -0.79 5.26
N SER A 7 9.19 -1.37 6.45
CA SER A 7 10.00 -2.52 6.80
C SER A 7 9.26 -3.81 6.43
N LYS A 8 9.96 -4.94 6.28
CA LYS A 8 9.31 -6.23 6.06
C LYS A 8 8.31 -6.53 7.19
N GLY A 9 7.01 -6.59 6.86
CA GLY A 9 5.91 -6.81 7.80
C GLY A 9 5.15 -5.56 8.23
N ASP A 10 5.57 -4.35 7.83
CA ASP A 10 4.84 -3.11 8.15
C ASP A 10 3.63 -2.91 7.23
N SER A 11 2.50 -2.44 7.77
CA SER A 11 1.29 -2.13 6.99
C SER A 11 1.51 -0.88 6.12
N ILE A 12 1.63 -1.06 4.79
CA ILE A 12 1.91 0.06 3.86
C ILE A 12 0.66 0.92 3.64
N CYS A 13 -0.49 0.25 3.49
CA CYS A 13 -1.73 0.89 3.12
C CYS A 13 -2.92 0.17 3.74
N GLU A 14 -3.95 0.95 4.09
CA GLU A 14 -5.21 0.46 4.63
C GLU A 14 -6.29 0.69 3.58
N ILE A 15 -6.96 -0.37 3.17
CA ILE A 15 -8.04 -0.34 2.18
C ILE A 15 -9.36 -0.49 2.93
N GLU A 16 -10.24 0.49 2.78
CA GLU A 16 -11.61 0.40 3.30
C GLU A 16 -12.44 -0.50 2.40
N GLY A 17 -12.61 -1.76 2.81
CA GLY A 17 -13.48 -2.72 2.16
C GLY A 17 -14.90 -2.70 2.74
N ASP A 18 -15.87 -3.25 2.00
CA ASP A 18 -17.32 -3.30 2.31
C ASP A 18 -17.68 -3.78 3.73
N LYS A 19 -16.82 -4.60 4.35
CA LYS A 19 -17.07 -5.18 5.69
C LYS A 19 -16.01 -4.88 6.73
N ALA A 20 -14.81 -4.50 6.30
CA ALA A 20 -13.67 -4.30 7.17
C ALA A 20 -12.56 -3.53 6.44
N LEU A 21 -11.76 -2.82 7.24
CA LEU A 21 -10.48 -2.30 6.80
C LEU A 21 -9.51 -3.47 6.58
N ILE A 22 -8.90 -3.51 5.41
CA ILE A 22 -7.89 -4.50 5.04
C ILE A 22 -6.54 -3.78 5.05
N GLU A 23 -5.64 -4.21 5.91
CA GLU A 23 -4.26 -3.74 5.92
C GLU A 23 -3.44 -4.55 4.92
N ILE A 24 -2.70 -3.87 4.05
CA ILE A 24 -1.76 -4.51 3.13
C ILE A 24 -0.37 -4.45 3.76
N PRO A 25 0.16 -5.58 4.26
CA PRO A 25 1.51 -5.64 4.81
C PRO A 25 2.56 -5.61 3.69
N SER A 26 3.71 -5.00 3.98
CA SER A 26 4.86 -5.00 3.09
C SER A 26 5.56 -6.35 3.09
N GLU A 27 5.70 -6.96 1.91
CA GLU A 27 6.50 -8.19 1.76
C GLU A 27 8.01 -7.92 1.81
N PHE A 28 8.45 -6.68 1.61
CA PHE A 28 9.87 -6.29 1.50
C PHE A 28 10.17 -4.97 2.23
N SER A 29 11.38 -4.82 2.77
CA SER A 29 11.85 -3.52 3.30
C SER A 29 12.22 -2.60 2.14
N GLY A 30 11.56 -1.45 1.99
CA GLY A 30 11.83 -0.53 0.89
C GLY A 30 11.19 0.84 1.09
N VAL A 31 11.43 1.73 0.13
CA VAL A 31 10.88 3.10 0.14
C VAL A 31 9.83 3.24 -0.95
N LEU A 32 8.66 3.76 -0.60
CA LEU A 32 7.59 4.03 -1.54
C LEU A 32 7.94 5.26 -2.38
N HIS A 33 8.38 5.02 -3.61
CA HIS A 33 8.92 6.08 -4.47
C HIS A 33 7.82 6.95 -5.08
N GLN A 34 6.69 6.32 -5.45
CA GLN A 34 5.55 7.04 -6.02
C GLN A 34 4.24 6.30 -5.78
N ILE A 35 3.23 7.04 -5.32
CA ILE A 35 1.83 6.60 -5.28
C ILE A 35 1.19 6.98 -6.62
N ILE A 36 0.65 6.00 -7.33
CA ILE A 36 -0.05 6.19 -8.61
C ILE A 36 -1.56 6.28 -8.44
N THR A 37 -2.08 5.85 -7.29
CA THR A 37 -3.51 5.83 -6.99
C THR A 37 -3.89 6.89 -5.96
N PRO A 38 -4.87 7.76 -6.24
CA PRO A 38 -5.32 8.76 -5.28
C PRO A 38 -6.12 8.13 -4.13
N VAL A 39 -6.16 8.83 -2.99
CA VAL A 39 -6.95 8.42 -1.82
C VAL A 39 -8.44 8.46 -2.16
N GLY A 40 -9.16 7.38 -1.87
CA GLY A 40 -10.60 7.24 -2.14
C GLY A 40 -10.94 6.68 -3.53
N LEU A 41 -9.95 6.20 -4.29
CA LEU A 41 -10.22 5.42 -5.50
C LEU A 41 -10.62 3.99 -5.12
N GLU A 42 -11.65 3.45 -5.77
CA GLU A 42 -11.89 2.01 -5.75
C GLU A 42 -10.74 1.30 -6.49
N VAL A 43 -10.14 0.32 -5.81
CA VAL A 43 -9.05 -0.51 -6.34
C VAL A 43 -9.48 -1.96 -6.34
N MET A 44 -9.15 -2.69 -7.40
CA MET A 44 -9.41 -4.13 -7.47
C MET A 44 -8.19 -4.95 -7.03
N SER A 45 -8.39 -6.26 -6.81
CA SER A 45 -7.41 -7.21 -6.28
C SER A 45 -6.16 -7.46 -7.16
N TYR A 46 -5.96 -6.66 -8.20
CA TYR A 46 -4.79 -6.70 -9.10
C TYR A 46 -4.30 -5.31 -9.51
N ASP A 47 -4.84 -4.24 -8.91
CA ASP A 47 -4.43 -2.88 -9.26
C ASP A 47 -3.11 -2.50 -8.59
N VAL A 48 -2.27 -1.82 -9.37
CA VAL A 48 -1.00 -1.28 -8.87
C VAL A 48 -1.30 0.07 -8.20
N ILE A 49 -1.11 0.13 -6.88
CA ILE A 49 -1.35 1.34 -6.08
C ILE A 49 -0.13 2.26 -5.96
N GLY A 50 1.07 1.71 -6.15
CA GLY A 50 2.32 2.41 -5.97
C GLY A 50 3.51 1.62 -6.51
N LYS A 51 4.60 2.32 -6.78
CA LYS A 51 5.91 1.70 -7.04
C LYS A 51 6.76 1.82 -5.78
N MET A 52 7.20 0.67 -5.29
CA MET A 52 8.15 0.57 -4.18
C MET A 52 9.52 0.21 -4.72
N VAL A 53 10.56 0.88 -4.21
CA VAL A 53 11.95 0.55 -4.50
C VAL A 53 12.49 -0.19 -3.28
N VAL A 54 12.93 -1.42 -3.51
CA VAL A 54 13.57 -2.29 -2.52
C VAL A 54 15.07 -2.15 -2.73
N ASP A 55 15.80 -1.77 -1.69
CA ASP A 55 17.27 -1.78 -1.66
C ASP A 55 17.79 -3.07 -1.00
#